data_AF-A0A3A5K6A1-F1
#
_entry.id   AF-A0A3A5K6A1-F1
#
_cell.length_a   1.000
_cell.length_b   1.000
_cell.length_c   1.000
_cell.angle_alpha   90.00
_cell.angle_beta   90.00
_cell.angle_gamma   90.00
#
_symmetry.space_group_name_H-M   'P 1'
#
loop_
_entity.id
_entity.type
_entity.pdbx_description
1 polymer ?
#
loop_
_entity_poly.entity_id
_entity_poly.type
_entity_poly.pdbx_seq_one_letter_code
_entity_poly.pdbx_strand_id
1 'polypeptide(L)' 'MPRRDHADRPPKKPRTRPLKGEEAEVSHIVETHDVSPNQARELVRRHGNDWRKIDEAAKSYKDEK' A
#
# COMPACT_ATOMS: atom_id res chain seq x y z
N MET A 1 33.27 -25.72 9.39
CA MET A 1 32.34 -25.99 8.27
C MET A 1 31.56 -24.71 7.99
N PRO A 2 31.69 -24.05 6.82
CA PRO A 2 30.89 -22.88 6.48
C PRO A 2 29.58 -23.30 5.80
N ARG A 3 28.45 -22.71 6.19
CA ARG A 3 27.26 -22.65 5.35
C ARG A 3 26.79 -21.20 5.29
N ARG A 4 27.11 -20.54 4.18
CA ARG A 4 26.30 -19.47 3.63
C ARG A 4 25.03 -20.13 3.12
N ASP A 5 23.87 -19.64 3.49
CA ASP A 5 22.78 -19.57 2.53
C ASP A 5 21.86 -18.39 2.86
N HIS A 6 21.40 -17.79 1.78
CA HIS A 6 20.69 -16.54 1.73
C HIS A 6 19.23 -16.71 2.15
N ALA A 7 18.67 -15.64 2.70
CA ALA A 7 17.33 -15.14 2.38
C ALA A 7 16.23 -16.17 2.08
N ASP A 8 15.44 -16.52 3.09
CA ASP A 8 14.05 -16.93 2.89
C ASP A 8 13.14 -16.01 3.70
N ARG A 9 12.89 -14.81 3.18
CA ARG A 9 11.70 -14.06 3.58
C ARG A 9 10.55 -14.73 2.84
N PRO A 10 9.54 -15.28 3.53
CA PRO A 10 8.46 -15.97 2.85
C PRO A 10 7.79 -15.01 1.86
N PRO A 11 7.44 -15.46 0.65
CA PRO A 11 6.70 -14.64 -0.29
C PRO A 11 5.39 -14.23 0.39
N LYS A 12 5.21 -12.92 0.59
CA LYS A 12 3.97 -12.35 1.14
C LYS A 12 2.85 -12.77 0.18
N LYS A 13 2.12 -13.82 0.55
CA LYS A 13 0.91 -14.30 -0.13
C LYS A 13 0.04 -13.07 -0.47
N PRO A 14 -0.55 -12.99 -1.68
CA PRO A 14 -1.54 -11.95 -1.95
C PRO A 14 -2.64 -12.10 -0.91
N ARG A 15 -2.77 -11.10 -0.02
CA ARG A 15 -3.70 -11.13 1.09
C ARG A 15 -5.09 -10.97 0.48
N THR A 16 -5.79 -12.08 0.28
CA THR A 16 -7.11 -12.13 -0.36
C THR A 16 -8.26 -11.67 0.56
N ARG A 17 -7.94 -10.98 1.66
CA ARG A 17 -8.93 -10.45 2.60
C ARG A 17 -8.62 -8.98 2.86
N PRO A 18 -9.59 -8.07 2.65
CA PRO A 18 -9.47 -6.70 3.11
C PRO A 18 -9.22 -6.75 4.62
N LEU A 19 -8.01 -6.43 5.07
CA LEU A 19 -7.78 -6.26 6.50
C LEU A 19 -8.55 -5.03 6.92
N LYS A 20 -9.16 -5.08 8.10
CA LYS A 20 -9.89 -3.97 8.72
C LYS A 20 -9.10 -2.64 8.73
N GLY A 21 -7.77 -2.68 8.56
CA GLY A 21 -6.91 -1.50 8.41
C GLY A 21 -6.95 -0.83 7.03
N GLU A 22 -7.37 -1.53 5.97
CA GLU A 22 -7.43 -0.96 4.62
C GLU A 22 -8.44 0.16 4.53
N GLU A 23 -9.59 0.05 5.20
CA GLU A 23 -10.60 1.13 5.23
C GLU A 23 -10.07 2.37 5.97
N ALA A 24 -9.28 2.18 7.03
CA ALA A 24 -8.68 3.28 7.78
C ALA A 24 -7.58 3.99 6.96
N GLU A 25 -6.75 3.22 6.24
CA GLU A 25 -5.77 3.81 5.32
C GLU A 25 -6.46 4.51 4.15
N VAL A 26 -7.52 3.91 3.58
CA VAL A 26 -8.32 4.52 2.52
C VAL A 26 -8.89 5.87 2.97
N SER A 27 -9.56 5.92 4.12
CA SER A 27 -10.06 7.17 4.70
C SER A 27 -8.93 8.19 4.88
N HIS A 28 -7.79 7.75 5.42
CA HIS A 28 -6.67 8.65 5.66
C HIS A 28 -6.07 9.25 4.38
N ILE A 29 -5.99 8.47 3.30
CA ILE A 29 -5.48 8.93 2.00
C ILE A 29 -6.48 9.87 1.33
N VAL A 30 -7.77 9.55 1.41
CA VAL A 30 -8.85 10.42 0.93
C VAL A 30 -8.81 11.76 1.67
N GLU A 31 -8.66 11.76 3.00
CA GLU A 31 -8.58 12.99 3.79
C GLU A 31 -7.28 13.77 3.55
N THR A 32 -6.14 13.10 3.38
CA THR A 32 -4.83 13.75 3.25
C THR A 32 -4.60 14.30 1.83
N HIS A 33 -4.99 13.56 0.81
CA HIS A 33 -4.72 13.90 -0.59
C HIS A 33 -5.95 14.36 -1.38
N ASP A 34 -7.14 14.28 -0.79
CA ASP A 34 -8.44 14.60 -1.43
C ASP A 34 -8.69 13.75 -2.69
N VAL A 35 -8.24 12.50 -2.67
CA VAL A 35 -8.41 11.54 -3.78
C VAL A 35 -9.69 10.73 -3.63
N SER A 36 -10.14 10.09 -4.72
CA SER A 36 -11.33 9.25 -4.65
C SER A 36 -11.11 8.01 -3.78
N PRO A 37 -12.11 7.54 -3.01
CA PRO A 37 -11.99 6.35 -2.15
C PRO A 37 -11.66 5.08 -2.94
N ASN A 38 -12.05 5.00 -4.22
CA ASN A 38 -11.64 3.91 -5.11
C ASN A 38 -10.15 3.98 -5.46
N GLN A 39 -9.60 5.17 -5.70
CA GLN A 39 -8.16 5.35 -5.95
C GLN A 39 -7.35 5.06 -4.69
N ALA A 40 -7.79 5.55 -3.54
CA ALA A 40 -7.17 5.23 -2.25
C ALA A 40 -7.20 3.72 -1.97
N ARG A 41 -8.30 3.02 -2.30
CA ARG A 41 -8.37 1.55 -2.22
C ARG A 41 -7.37 0.87 -3.15
N GLU A 42 -7.19 1.38 -4.37
CA GLU A 42 -6.18 0.85 -5.28
C GLU A 42 -4.75 1.09 -4.77
N LEU A 43 -4.48 2.25 -4.17
CA LEU A 43 -3.19 2.58 -3.57
C LEU A 43 -2.88 1.65 -2.40
N VAL A 44 -3.82 1.48 -1.47
CA VAL A 44 -3.71 0.53 -0.34
C VAL A 44 -3.59 -0.91 -0.85
N ARG A 45 -4.30 -1.28 -1.91
CA ARG A 45 -4.19 -2.63 -2.48
C ARG A 45 -2.85 -2.88 -3.17
N ARG A 46 -2.27 -1.85 -3.81
CA ARG A 46 -1.00 -1.92 -4.56
C ARG A 46 0.21 -1.83 -3.62
N HIS A 47 0.13 -0.98 -2.61
CA HIS A 47 1.25 -0.67 -1.71
C HIS A 47 1.09 -1.29 -0.31
N GLY A 48 -0.09 -1.77 0.05
CA GLY A 48 -0.38 -2.34 1.36
C GLY A 48 -0.39 -1.27 2.45
N ASN A 49 0.41 -1.49 3.50
CA ASN A 49 0.53 -0.63 4.68
C ASN A 49 1.73 0.33 4.57
N ASP A 50 2.31 0.48 3.38
CA ASP A 50 3.46 1.35 3.15
C ASP A 50 2.98 2.78 2.87
N TRP A 51 2.64 3.52 3.93
CA TRP A 51 2.11 4.88 3.82
C TRP A 51 3.04 5.82 3.04
N ARG A 52 4.37 5.68 3.17
CA ARG A 52 5.33 6.47 2.39
C ARG A 52 5.16 6.28 0.86
N LYS A 53 4.93 5.05 0.41
CA LYS A 53 4.72 4.78 -1.02
C LYS A 53 3.34 5.22 -1.49
N ILE A 54 2.34 5.09 -0.61
CA ILE A 54 0.99 5.56 -0.86
C ILE A 54 0.96 7.08 -0.99
N ASP A 55 1.67 7.82 -0.13
CA ASP A 55 1.79 9.28 -0.19
C ASP A 55 2.45 9.71 -1.51
N GLU A 56 3.57 9.10 -1.87
CA GLU A 56 4.24 9.39 -3.14
C GLU A 56 3.34 9.08 -4.34
N ALA A 57 2.69 7.91 -4.35
CA ALA A 57 1.80 7.52 -5.44
C ALA A 57 0.54 8.40 -5.51
N ALA A 58 -0.07 8.74 -4.36
CA ALA A 58 -1.21 9.66 -4.28
C ALA A 58 -0.85 11.06 -4.78
N LYS A 59 0.35 11.53 -4.43
CA LYS A 59 0.88 12.81 -4.90
C LYS A 59 1.14 12.81 -6.41
N SER A 60 1.64 11.70 -6.97
CA SER A 60 1.75 11.52 -8.43
C SER A 60 0.38 11.47 -9.12
N TYR A 61 -0.63 10.86 -8.51
CA TYR A 61 -2.00 10.85 -9.07
C TYR A 61 -2.65 12.25 -9.13
N LYS A 62 -2.26 13.16 -8.22
CA LYS A 62 -2.74 14.54 -8.22
C LYS A 62 -2.08 15.41 -9.30
N ASP A 63 -0.90 15.02 -9.77
CA ASP A 63 -0.14 15.75 -10.81
C ASP A 63 -0.58 15.37 -12.23
N GLU A 64 -1.11 14.16 -12.42
CA GLU A 64 -1.57 13.66 -13.73
C GLU A 64 -3.03 14.08 -14.08
N LYS A 65 -3.66 14.99 -13.33
CA LYS A 65 -5.07 15.39 -13.56
C LYS A 65 -5.32 16.91 -13.54
#